data_AF-A0A5P1A0A8-F1
#
_entry.id   AF-A0A5P1A0A8-F1
#
_cell.length_a   1.000
_cell.length_b   1.000
_cell.length_c   1.000
_cell.angle_alpha   90.00
_cell.angle_beta   90.00
_cell.angle_gamma   90.00
#
_symmetry.space_group_name_H-M   'P 1'
#
loop_
_entity.id
_entity.type
_entity.pdbx_description
1 polymer ?
#
loop_
_entity_poly.entity_id
_entity_poly.type
_entity_poly.pdbx_seq_one_letter_code
_entity_poly.pdbx_strand_id
1 'polypeptide(L)'
;MLYVRRHFIYTRFWTLPFFNLLHVNMYLQGGIYLLLFFISQFVNFPYFLAQTFTWTICFYMGYLINNIKIENRGKKILLIAFIVIFFIGIVQQYFAGGNWYNTNLLTKSNFLTKLTSIPLILYLFSRLPKNKLFKYFEKYGKYSLIIYLVHAPSTSILRVILIKLGISNYFLLVFLITVITWYVCLFVCLLAKKFTIFNFLFWPYKYLNFHQRSIYR
;
A
#
# COMPACT_ATOMS: atom_id res chain seq x y z
N MET A 1 12.67 -13.57 7.10
CA MET A 1 11.37 -12.98 6.68
C MET A 1 10.44 -12.68 7.89
N LEU A 2 10.97 -12.57 9.12
CA LEU A 2 10.19 -12.32 10.35
C LEU A 2 10.28 -10.87 10.86
N TYR A 3 11.20 -10.06 10.33
CA TYR A 3 11.44 -8.68 10.79
C TYR A 3 10.50 -7.63 10.15
N VAL A 4 9.81 -7.99 9.06
CA VAL A 4 8.83 -7.13 8.37
C VAL A 4 7.47 -7.11 9.09
N ARG A 5 7.26 -8.03 10.04
CA ARG A 5 5.98 -8.20 10.76
C ARG A 5 5.70 -7.15 11.86
N ARG A 6 6.71 -6.42 12.35
CA ARG A 6 6.56 -5.56 13.56
C ARG A 6 6.52 -4.06 13.33
N HIS A 7 6.80 -3.55 12.13
CA HIS A 7 6.98 -2.10 11.93
C HIS A 7 5.97 -1.42 11.00
N PHE A 8 5.08 -2.17 10.35
CA PHE A 8 4.11 -1.61 9.39
C PHE A 8 2.75 -1.19 9.99
N ILE A 9 2.52 -1.42 11.29
CA ILE A 9 1.16 -1.47 11.87
C ILE A 9 0.84 -0.32 12.85
N TYR A 10 1.83 0.35 13.42
CA TYR A 10 1.63 1.03 14.72
C TYR A 10 0.88 2.36 14.74
N THR A 11 0.62 3.03 13.62
CA THR A 11 -0.07 4.34 13.67
C THR A 11 -1.34 4.44 12.84
N ARG A 12 -1.64 3.46 11.97
CA ARG A 12 -2.81 3.55 11.06
C ARG A 12 -3.84 2.44 11.20
N PHE A 13 -3.58 1.32 11.89
CA PHE A 13 -4.54 0.20 11.95
C PHE A 13 -4.52 -0.55 13.29
N TRP A 14 -5.19 0.01 14.30
CA TRP A 14 -5.58 -0.71 15.52
C TRP A 14 -6.68 -1.76 15.26
N THR A 15 -7.44 -1.64 14.16
CA THR A 15 -8.61 -2.48 13.86
C THR A 15 -8.25 -3.95 13.63
N LEU A 16 -7.19 -4.23 12.86
CA LEU A 16 -6.75 -5.60 12.57
C LEU A 16 -6.27 -6.36 13.82
N PRO A 17 -5.36 -5.81 14.66
CA PRO A 17 -5.03 -6.42 15.94
C PRO A 17 -6.24 -6.54 16.87
N PHE A 18 -7.11 -5.54 16.92
CA PHE A 18 -8.30 -5.52 17.79
C PHE A 18 -9.28 -6.66 17.48
N PHE A 19 -9.66 -6.87 16.22
CA PHE A 19 -10.57 -7.96 15.87
C PHE A 19 -9.92 -9.35 15.98
N ASN A 20 -8.59 -9.44 15.85
CA ASN A 20 -7.86 -10.67 16.13
C ASN A 20 -7.78 -10.99 17.63
N LEU A 21 -7.69 -9.98 18.49
CA LEU A 21 -7.77 -10.15 19.96
C LEU A 21 -9.15 -10.62 20.40
N LEU A 22 -10.21 -10.18 19.71
CA LEU A 22 -11.59 -10.61 19.95
C LEU A 22 -11.92 -11.99 19.36
N HIS A 23 -10.92 -12.72 18.83
CA HIS A 23 -11.08 -14.05 18.24
C HIS A 23 -12.19 -14.16 17.18
N VAL A 24 -12.46 -13.07 16.45
CA VAL A 24 -13.48 -13.05 15.41
C VAL A 24 -13.07 -13.93 14.23
N ASN A 25 -14.00 -14.74 13.72
CA ASN A 25 -13.77 -15.60 12.54
C ASN A 25 -13.27 -14.77 11.35
N MET A 26 -12.26 -15.28 10.64
CA MET A 26 -11.65 -14.69 9.44
C MET A 26 -12.71 -14.26 8.41
N TYR A 27 -13.66 -15.12 8.05
CA TYR A 27 -14.68 -14.75 7.06
C TYR A 27 -15.58 -13.60 7.54
N LEU A 28 -15.89 -13.56 8.84
CA LEU A 28 -16.70 -12.49 9.45
C LEU A 28 -15.93 -11.17 9.51
N GLN A 29 -14.63 -11.21 9.84
CA GLN A 29 -13.76 -10.02 9.78
C GLN A 29 -13.73 -9.43 8.36
N GLY A 30 -13.61 -10.29 7.34
CA GLY A 30 -13.68 -9.85 5.94
C GLY A 30 -14.98 -9.15 5.60
N GLY A 31 -16.11 -9.72 6.03
CA GLY A 31 -17.43 -9.11 5.87
C GLY A 31 -17.54 -7.75 6.55
N ILE A 32 -17.06 -7.64 7.80
CA ILE A 32 -17.05 -6.38 8.57
C ILE A 32 -16.23 -5.31 7.84
N TYR A 33 -15.02 -5.64 7.35
CA TYR A 33 -14.19 -4.66 6.65
C TYR A 33 -14.77 -4.22 5.31
N LEU A 34 -15.43 -5.12 4.60
CA LEU A 34 -16.13 -4.80 3.36
C LEU A 34 -17.33 -3.89 3.62
N LEU A 35 -18.09 -4.15 4.69
CA LEU A 35 -19.20 -3.31 5.13
C LEU A 35 -18.71 -1.91 5.54
N LEU A 36 -17.64 -1.83 6.33
CA LEU A 36 -17.00 -0.56 6.72
C LEU A 36 -16.50 0.23 5.52
N PHE A 37 -15.95 -0.45 4.50
CA PHE A 37 -15.59 0.20 3.24
C PHE A 37 -16.82 0.87 2.63
N PHE A 38 -17.93 0.15 2.40
CA PHE A 38 -19.12 0.74 1.78
C PHE A 38 -19.72 1.86 2.63
N ILE A 39 -19.84 1.68 3.94
CA ILE A 39 -20.31 2.73 4.87
C ILE A 39 -19.47 4.01 4.72
N SER A 40 -18.14 3.89 4.64
CA SER A 40 -17.25 5.04 4.47
C SER A 40 -17.43 5.79 3.14
N GLN A 41 -18.05 5.15 2.14
CA GLN A 41 -18.32 5.74 0.82
C GLN A 41 -19.69 6.43 0.73
N PHE A 42 -20.55 6.30 1.75
CA PHE A 42 -21.89 6.90 1.78
C PHE A 42 -22.09 7.84 2.98
N VAL A 43 -21.32 7.68 4.05
CA VAL A 43 -21.43 8.48 5.27
C VAL A 43 -20.20 9.39 5.42
N ASN A 44 -20.45 10.65 5.80
CA ASN A 44 -19.40 11.65 6.04
C ASN A 44 -18.77 11.45 7.41
N PHE A 45 -17.69 10.68 7.47
CA PHE A 45 -16.85 10.55 8.67
C PHE A 45 -15.74 11.61 8.71
N PRO A 46 -15.15 11.88 9.90
CA PRO A 46 -13.87 12.56 9.99
C PRO A 46 -12.82 11.89 9.08
N TYR A 47 -12.00 12.69 8.40
CA TYR A 47 -11.08 12.22 7.36
C TYR A 47 -10.25 11.00 7.77
N PHE A 48 -9.72 11.00 9.00
CA PHE A 48 -8.94 9.89 9.53
C PHE A 48 -9.70 8.56 9.58
N LEU A 49 -10.95 8.58 10.04
CA LEU A 49 -11.80 7.38 10.12
C LEU A 49 -12.20 6.90 8.73
N ALA A 50 -12.59 7.83 7.84
CA ALA A 50 -12.94 7.50 6.47
C ALA A 50 -11.79 6.79 5.75
N GLN A 51 -10.55 7.30 5.86
CA GLN A 51 -9.38 6.66 5.27
C GLN A 51 -9.09 5.29 5.91
N THR A 52 -9.20 5.17 7.22
CA THR A 52 -8.95 3.90 7.90
C THR A 52 -9.91 2.82 7.40
N PHE A 53 -11.22 3.08 7.38
CA PHE A 53 -12.21 2.12 6.90
C PHE A 53 -12.05 1.79 5.42
N THR A 54 -11.74 2.81 4.61
CA THR A 54 -11.50 2.65 3.19
C THR A 54 -10.33 1.68 2.92
N TRP A 55 -9.20 1.86 3.59
CA TRP A 55 -7.98 1.11 3.27
C TRP A 55 -7.85 -0.23 4.02
N THR A 56 -8.57 -0.45 5.12
CA THR A 56 -8.43 -1.68 5.94
C THR A 56 -8.66 -2.95 5.12
N ILE A 57 -9.64 -2.94 4.20
CA ILE A 57 -9.97 -4.09 3.36
C ILE A 57 -8.82 -4.49 2.41
N CYS A 58 -8.03 -3.53 1.91
CA CYS A 58 -6.86 -3.83 1.08
C CYS A 58 -5.78 -4.58 1.86
N PHE A 59 -5.55 -4.18 3.11
CA PHE A 59 -4.61 -4.89 3.99
C PHE A 59 -5.14 -6.27 4.39
N TYR A 60 -6.44 -6.36 4.68
CA TYR A 60 -7.07 -7.62 5.03
C TYR A 60 -7.01 -8.64 3.88
N MET A 61 -7.19 -8.21 2.64
CA MET A 61 -7.00 -9.08 1.47
C MET A 61 -5.59 -9.67 1.39
N GLY A 62 -4.56 -8.89 1.71
CA GLY A 62 -3.19 -9.39 1.82
C GLY A 62 -3.05 -10.47 2.90
N TYR A 63 -3.71 -10.30 4.05
CA TYR A 63 -3.77 -11.31 5.11
C TYR A 63 -4.52 -12.56 4.68
N LEU A 64 -5.68 -12.42 4.00
CA LEU A 64 -6.47 -13.54 3.50
C LEU A 64 -5.66 -14.43 2.56
N ILE A 65 -4.97 -13.81 1.59
CA ILE A 65 -4.17 -14.54 0.58
C ILE A 65 -3.03 -15.32 1.22
N ASN A 66 -2.46 -14.83 2.31
CA ASN A 66 -1.37 -15.52 3.00
C ASN A 66 -1.86 -16.71 3.87
N ASN A 67 -3.13 -16.73 4.27
CA ASN A 67 -3.67 -17.74 5.19
C ASN A 67 -4.58 -18.77 4.51
N ILE A 68 -5.18 -18.45 3.36
CA ILE A 68 -6.00 -19.42 2.61
C ILE A 68 -5.08 -20.38 1.84
N LYS A 69 -5.24 -21.68 2.10
CA LYS A 69 -4.59 -22.75 1.33
C LYS A 69 -5.29 -22.92 -0.02
N ILE A 70 -5.06 -21.98 -0.94
CA ILE A 70 -5.59 -22.12 -2.31
C ILE A 70 -4.74 -23.17 -3.04
N GLU A 71 -5.41 -24.17 -3.63
CA GLU A 71 -4.78 -25.16 -4.51
C GLU A 71 -4.07 -24.50 -5.70
N ASN A 72 -3.08 -25.18 -6.26
CA ASN A 72 -2.26 -24.63 -7.35
C ASN A 72 -3.08 -24.24 -8.59
N ARG A 73 -4.20 -24.91 -8.90
CA ARG A 73 -5.11 -24.54 -10.00
C ARG A 73 -5.93 -23.29 -9.65
N GLY A 74 -6.52 -23.24 -8.46
CA GLY A 74 -7.27 -22.08 -7.98
C GLY A 74 -6.41 -20.80 -7.93
N LYS A 75 -5.13 -20.92 -7.54
CA LYS A 75 -4.18 -19.79 -7.57
C LYS A 75 -3.97 -19.22 -8.97
N LYS A 76 -3.87 -20.09 -9.99
CA LYS A 76 -3.72 -19.64 -11.39
C LYS A 76 -4.95 -18.91 -11.88
N ILE A 77 -6.15 -19.43 -11.62
CA ILE A 77 -7.42 -18.81 -12.03
C ILE A 77 -7.57 -17.44 -11.33
N LEU A 78 -7.33 -17.38 -10.03
CA LEU A 78 -7.40 -16.15 -9.25
C LEU A 78 -6.39 -15.10 -9.73
N LEU A 79 -5.18 -15.52 -10.10
CA LEU A 79 -4.19 -14.64 -10.72
C LEU A 79 -4.69 -14.06 -12.05
N ILE A 80 -5.20 -14.92 -12.93
CA ILE A 80 -5.74 -14.49 -14.23
C ILE A 80 -6.87 -13.47 -14.01
N ALA A 81 -7.78 -13.75 -13.06
CA ALA A 81 -8.84 -12.82 -12.69
C ALA A 81 -8.29 -11.46 -12.20
N PHE A 82 -7.25 -11.47 -11.35
CA PHE A 82 -6.62 -10.23 -10.88
C PHE A 82 -5.97 -9.44 -12.01
N ILE A 83 -5.30 -10.11 -12.95
CA ILE A 83 -4.72 -9.49 -14.15
C ILE A 83 -5.82 -8.83 -14.99
N VAL A 84 -6.88 -9.58 -15.30
CA VAL A 84 -8.00 -9.08 -16.10
C VAL A 84 -8.66 -7.87 -15.44
N ILE A 85 -9.00 -7.96 -14.16
CA ILE A 85 -9.61 -6.85 -13.39
C ILE A 85 -8.69 -5.63 -13.35
N PHE A 86 -7.38 -5.84 -13.20
CA PHE A 86 -6.40 -4.76 -13.18
C PHE A 86 -6.34 -4.02 -14.53
N PHE A 87 -6.27 -4.75 -15.65
CA PHE A 87 -6.25 -4.15 -16.99
C PHE A 87 -7.58 -3.46 -17.34
N ILE A 88 -8.72 -4.10 -17.06
CA ILE A 88 -10.04 -3.47 -17.23
C ILE A 88 -10.13 -2.16 -16.44
N GLY A 89 -9.63 -2.16 -15.20
CA GLY A 89 -9.60 -0.98 -14.36
C GLY A 89 -8.77 0.17 -14.92
N ILE A 90 -7.60 -0.13 -15.49
CA ILE A 90 -6.76 0.88 -16.17
C ILE A 90 -7.51 1.48 -17.37
N VAL A 91 -8.14 0.64 -18.18
CA VAL A 91 -8.91 1.07 -19.35
C VAL A 91 -10.12 1.91 -18.94
N GLN A 92 -10.86 1.47 -17.92
CA GLN A 92 -11.98 2.21 -17.37
C GLN A 92 -11.54 3.60 -16.85
N GLN A 93 -10.41 3.68 -16.16
CA GLN A 93 -9.87 4.95 -15.66
C GLN A 93 -9.49 5.90 -16.80
N TYR A 94 -8.99 5.37 -17.92
CA TYR A 94 -8.68 6.14 -19.12
C TYR A 94 -9.96 6.74 -19.76
N PHE A 95 -11.03 5.96 -19.86
CA PHE A 95 -12.29 6.39 -20.48
C PHE A 95 -13.23 7.18 -19.55
N ALA A 96 -12.97 7.21 -18.24
CA ALA A 96 -13.84 7.86 -17.26
C ALA A 96 -14.01 9.39 -17.46
N GLY A 97 -13.12 10.05 -18.21
CA GLY A 97 -13.16 11.51 -18.43
C GLY A 97 -12.98 12.33 -17.14
N GLY A 98 -12.84 13.66 -17.25
CA GLY A 98 -12.81 14.57 -16.09
C GLY A 98 -11.58 14.41 -15.17
N ASN A 99 -11.78 14.19 -13.87
CA ASN A 99 -10.72 14.00 -12.85
C ASN A 99 -10.04 12.62 -12.94
N TRP A 100 -9.77 12.12 -14.14
CA TRP A 100 -9.12 10.84 -14.41
C TRP A 100 -7.78 10.69 -13.68
N TYR A 101 -7.13 11.81 -13.38
CA TYR A 101 -5.85 11.90 -12.69
C TYR A 101 -5.98 11.79 -11.16
N ASN A 102 -7.19 11.95 -10.59
CA ASN A 102 -7.41 11.90 -9.15
C ASN A 102 -7.58 10.47 -8.62
N THR A 103 -6.51 9.68 -8.71
CA THR A 103 -6.49 8.26 -8.30
C THR A 103 -5.87 8.03 -6.93
N ASN A 104 -5.66 9.08 -6.12
CA ASN A 104 -4.98 8.93 -4.82
C ASN A 104 -5.83 8.16 -3.81
N LEU A 105 -7.13 8.39 -3.85
CA LEU A 105 -8.08 7.79 -2.91
C LEU A 105 -8.62 6.47 -3.47
N LEU A 106 -8.88 5.51 -2.60
CA LEU A 106 -9.63 4.32 -2.94
C LEU A 106 -11.12 4.72 -2.92
N THR A 107 -11.73 4.73 -4.10
CA THR A 107 -13.12 5.10 -4.33
C THR A 107 -13.89 3.89 -4.83
N LYS A 108 -15.22 3.98 -4.83
CA LYS A 108 -16.10 2.96 -5.42
C LYS A 108 -15.71 2.55 -6.85
N SER A 109 -15.27 3.51 -7.67
CA SER A 109 -14.89 3.27 -9.08
C SER A 109 -13.56 2.56 -9.27
N ASN A 110 -12.57 2.80 -8.41
CA ASN A 110 -11.22 2.22 -8.55
C ASN A 110 -10.92 1.12 -7.52
N PHE A 111 -11.91 0.78 -6.69
CA PHE A 111 -11.80 -0.19 -5.60
C PHE A 111 -11.22 -1.51 -6.07
N LEU A 112 -11.87 -2.14 -7.05
CA LEU A 112 -11.47 -3.45 -7.54
C LEU A 112 -10.06 -3.43 -8.14
N THR A 113 -9.75 -2.42 -8.95
CA THR A 113 -8.43 -2.27 -9.59
C THR A 113 -7.32 -2.15 -8.55
N LYS A 114 -7.53 -1.35 -7.51
CA LYS A 114 -6.55 -1.19 -6.43
C LYS A 114 -6.46 -2.44 -5.56
N LEU A 115 -7.59 -3.06 -5.25
CA LEU A 115 -7.67 -4.28 -4.45
C LEU A 115 -6.90 -5.44 -5.10
N THR A 116 -7.02 -5.60 -6.42
CA THR A 116 -6.33 -6.67 -7.15
C THR A 116 -4.87 -6.35 -7.46
N SER A 117 -4.50 -5.07 -7.57
CA SER A 117 -3.12 -4.66 -7.87
C SER A 117 -2.10 -5.11 -6.80
N ILE A 118 -2.46 -4.99 -5.53
CA ILE A 118 -1.57 -5.31 -4.39
C ILE A 118 -1.15 -6.79 -4.40
N PRO A 119 -2.06 -7.77 -4.39
CA PRO A 119 -1.68 -9.17 -4.41
C PRO A 119 -1.03 -9.59 -5.73
N LEU A 120 -1.43 -8.97 -6.85
CA LEU A 120 -0.81 -9.22 -8.15
C LEU A 120 0.68 -8.84 -8.14
N ILE A 121 1.03 -7.64 -7.69
CA ILE A 121 2.42 -7.16 -7.62
C ILE A 121 3.23 -8.02 -6.65
N LEU A 122 2.67 -8.36 -5.48
CA LEU A 122 3.35 -9.22 -4.50
C LEU A 122 3.62 -10.63 -5.06
N TYR A 123 2.66 -11.20 -5.78
CA TYR A 123 2.83 -12.50 -6.42
C TYR A 123 3.89 -12.44 -7.52
N LEU A 124 3.84 -11.43 -8.40
CA LEU A 124 4.85 -11.23 -9.43
C LEU A 124 6.23 -11.10 -8.82
N PHE A 125 6.37 -10.28 -7.77
CA PHE A 125 7.63 -10.10 -7.05
C PHE A 125 8.15 -11.40 -6.44
N SER A 126 7.27 -12.25 -5.87
CA SER A 126 7.64 -13.54 -5.27
C SER A 126 8.23 -14.54 -6.27
N ARG A 127 7.91 -14.38 -7.55
CA ARG A 127 8.36 -15.25 -8.65
C ARG A 127 9.48 -14.64 -9.50
N LEU A 128 9.90 -13.40 -9.22
CA LEU A 128 11.03 -12.82 -9.93
C LEU A 128 12.29 -13.67 -9.66
N PRO A 129 13.08 -14.00 -10.70
CA PRO A 129 14.37 -14.66 -10.48
C PRO A 129 15.26 -13.75 -9.63
N LYS A 130 16.18 -14.33 -8.84
CA LYS A 130 17.14 -13.62 -7.96
C LYS A 130 18.24 -12.89 -8.75
N ASN A 131 17.83 -12.11 -9.74
CA ASN A 131 18.67 -11.31 -10.62
C ASN A 131 19.01 -9.94 -9.98
N LYS A 132 19.68 -9.07 -10.75
CA LYS A 132 20.04 -7.71 -10.30
C LYS A 132 18.81 -6.88 -9.91
N LEU A 133 17.68 -7.04 -10.58
CA LEU A 133 16.43 -6.34 -10.26
C LEU A 133 15.85 -6.80 -8.92
N PHE A 134 15.82 -8.10 -8.66
CA PHE A 134 15.39 -8.62 -7.36
C PHE A 134 16.26 -8.07 -6.22
N LYS A 135 17.59 -8.13 -6.36
CA LYS A 135 18.54 -7.59 -5.36
C LYS A 135 18.36 -6.09 -5.16
N TYR A 136 18.06 -5.35 -6.22
CA TYR A 136 17.77 -3.92 -6.16
C TYR A 136 16.53 -3.63 -5.29
N PHE A 137 15.40 -4.29 -5.57
CA PHE A 137 14.18 -4.12 -4.79
C PHE A 137 14.31 -4.65 -3.36
N GLU A 138 15.03 -5.74 -3.14
CA GLU A 138 15.33 -6.27 -1.81
C GLU A 138 16.12 -5.26 -0.96
N LYS A 139 17.13 -4.59 -1.55
CA LYS A 139 17.92 -3.55 -0.89
C LYS A 139 17.05 -2.39 -0.39
N TYR A 140 16.11 -1.91 -1.22
CA TYR A 140 15.23 -0.80 -0.87
C TYR A 140 13.98 -1.22 -0.08
N GLY A 141 13.61 -2.50 -0.10
CA GLY A 141 12.52 -3.05 0.70
C GLY A 141 12.73 -2.86 2.21
N LYS A 142 13.98 -2.75 2.67
CA LYS A 142 14.32 -2.38 4.06
C LYS A 142 13.86 -0.97 4.45
N TYR A 143 13.71 -0.06 3.48
CA TYR A 143 13.26 1.32 3.66
C TYR A 143 11.81 1.52 3.22
N SER A 144 11.06 0.42 3.08
CA SER A 144 9.66 0.44 2.61
C SER A 144 8.74 1.34 3.44
N LEU A 145 9.01 1.56 4.74
CA LEU A 145 8.27 2.51 5.57
C LEU A 145 8.45 3.97 5.09
N ILE A 146 9.70 4.38 4.82
CA ILE A 146 10.00 5.72 4.30
C ILE A 146 9.32 5.89 2.95
N ILE A 147 9.50 4.91 2.05
CA ILE A 147 8.89 4.93 0.72
C ILE A 147 7.36 5.02 0.84
N TYR A 148 6.75 4.28 1.76
CA TYR A 148 5.31 4.32 2.01
C TYR A 148 4.83 5.70 2.53
N LEU A 149 5.60 6.38 3.37
CA LEU A 149 5.19 7.70 3.88
C LEU A 149 5.42 8.81 2.86
N VAL A 150 6.50 8.73 2.08
CA VAL A 150 6.92 9.78 1.15
C VAL A 150 6.21 9.69 -0.19
N HIS A 151 5.87 8.49 -0.67
CA HIS A 151 5.28 8.35 -2.01
C HIS A 151 3.94 9.09 -2.12
N ALA A 152 3.04 8.98 -1.14
CA ALA A 152 1.71 9.57 -1.23
C ALA A 152 1.69 11.12 -1.36
N PRO A 153 2.42 11.89 -0.53
CA PRO A 153 2.54 13.33 -0.74
C PRO A 153 3.33 13.66 -2.02
N SER A 154 4.38 12.90 -2.33
CA SER A 154 5.21 13.16 -3.53
C SER A 154 4.43 12.97 -4.83
N THR A 155 3.69 11.86 -4.99
CA THR A 155 2.84 11.62 -6.17
C THR A 155 1.81 12.72 -6.33
N SER A 156 1.22 13.19 -5.22
CA SER A 156 0.21 14.23 -5.23
C SER A 156 0.75 15.56 -5.76
N ILE A 157 1.91 16.00 -5.25
CA ILE A 157 2.56 17.24 -5.66
C ILE A 157 3.02 17.14 -7.12
N LEU A 158 3.74 16.05 -7.47
CA LEU A 158 4.25 15.83 -8.83
C LEU A 158 3.15 15.80 -9.87
N ARG A 159 2.00 15.18 -9.54
CA ARG A 159 0.84 15.18 -10.43
C ARG A 159 0.34 16.59 -10.73
N VAL A 160 0.17 17.43 -9.70
CA VAL A 160 -0.30 18.82 -9.89
C VAL A 160 0.71 19.60 -10.74
N ILE A 161 2.01 19.41 -10.51
CA ILE A 161 3.07 20.04 -11.31
C ILE A 161 2.98 19.60 -12.78
N LEU A 162 2.95 18.29 -13.05
CA LEU A 162 2.94 17.75 -14.42
C LEU A 162 1.67 18.13 -15.20
N ILE A 163 0.51 18.19 -14.54
CA ILE A 163 -0.72 18.67 -15.16
C ILE A 163 -0.62 20.16 -15.49
N LYS A 164 -0.07 20.98 -14.59
CA LYS A 164 0.15 22.42 -14.85
C LYS A 164 1.15 22.66 -15.99
N LEU A 165 2.07 21.74 -16.22
CA LEU A 165 3.00 21.75 -17.37
C LEU A 165 2.34 21.30 -18.69
N GLY A 166 1.03 21.01 -18.68
CA GLY A 166 0.27 20.65 -19.89
C GLY A 166 0.33 19.18 -20.27
N ILE A 167 0.84 18.30 -19.40
CA ILE A 167 0.86 16.85 -19.66
C ILE A 167 -0.54 16.28 -19.43
N SER A 168 -1.29 16.11 -20.52
CA SER A 168 -2.67 15.63 -20.52
C SER A 168 -2.81 14.14 -20.87
N ASN A 169 -1.76 13.49 -21.39
CA ASN A 169 -1.80 12.06 -21.71
C ASN A 169 -1.73 11.21 -20.43
N TYR A 170 -2.75 10.38 -20.20
CA TYR A 170 -2.86 9.50 -19.02
C TYR A 170 -1.65 8.61 -18.81
N PHE A 171 -1.26 7.84 -19.83
CA PHE A 171 -0.19 6.85 -19.72
C PHE A 171 1.15 7.51 -19.47
N LEU A 172 1.43 8.61 -20.19
CA LEU A 172 2.63 9.40 -19.98
C LEU A 172 2.67 9.99 -18.56
N LEU A 173 1.56 10.54 -18.09
CA LEU A 173 1.47 11.12 -16.74
C LEU A 173 1.73 10.04 -15.66
N VAL A 174 1.08 8.88 -15.74
CA VAL A 174 1.27 7.78 -14.79
C VAL A 174 2.71 7.27 -14.81
N PHE A 175 3.30 7.11 -15.99
CA PHE A 175 4.70 6.69 -16.14
C PHE A 175 5.65 7.68 -15.47
N LEU A 176 5.54 8.97 -15.81
CA LEU A 176 6.40 10.02 -15.25
C LEU A 176 6.24 10.15 -13.73
N ILE A 177 5.00 10.17 -13.22
CA ILE A 177 4.76 10.22 -11.77
C ILE A 177 5.41 9.03 -11.08
N THR A 178 5.27 7.83 -11.62
CA THR A 178 5.83 6.61 -11.02
C THR A 178 7.36 6.69 -10.96
N VAL A 179 8.00 7.05 -12.07
CA VAL A 179 9.46 7.15 -12.17
C VAL A 179 10.01 8.25 -11.27
N ILE A 180 9.46 9.46 -11.35
CA ILE A 180 9.96 10.61 -10.58
C ILE A 180 9.71 10.38 -9.08
N THR A 181 8.53 9.89 -8.69
CA THR A 181 8.24 9.59 -7.28
C THR A 181 9.16 8.53 -6.73
N TRP A 182 9.50 7.50 -7.51
CA TRP A 182 10.46 6.50 -7.10
C TRP A 182 11.82 7.14 -6.76
N TYR A 183 12.35 8.01 -7.62
CA TYR A 183 13.60 8.73 -7.35
C TYR A 183 13.53 9.67 -6.15
N VAL A 184 12.41 10.39 -5.96
CA VAL A 184 12.19 11.21 -4.76
C VAL A 184 12.24 10.36 -3.49
N CYS A 185 11.56 9.21 -3.49
CA CYS A 185 11.60 8.26 -2.36
C CYS A 185 13.02 7.75 -2.09
N LEU A 186 13.79 7.41 -3.13
CA LEU A 186 15.19 7.00 -2.98
C LEU A 186 16.05 8.11 -2.38
N PHE A 187 15.86 9.35 -2.83
CA PHE A 187 16.57 10.51 -2.32
C PHE A 187 16.29 10.70 -0.82
N VAL A 188 15.03 10.64 -0.39
CA VAL A 188 14.67 10.73 1.04
C VAL A 188 15.25 9.54 1.83
N CYS A 189 15.30 8.34 1.25
CA CYS A 189 15.96 7.20 1.90
C CYS A 189 17.47 7.45 2.11
N LEU A 190 18.14 8.14 1.19
CA LEU A 190 19.55 8.52 1.34
C LEU A 190 19.73 9.60 2.42
N LEU A 191 18.85 10.61 2.43
CA LEU A 191 18.85 11.64 3.47
C LEU A 191 18.63 11.03 4.86
N ALA A 192 17.69 10.10 5.00
CA ALA A 192 17.42 9.41 6.26
C ALA A 192 18.59 8.57 6.77
N LYS A 193 19.48 8.11 5.88
CA LYS A 193 20.72 7.45 6.31
C LYS A 193 21.80 8.43 6.74
N LYS A 194 21.87 9.60 6.09
CA LYS A 194 22.92 10.59 6.31
C LYS A 194 22.66 11.46 7.53
N PHE A 195 21.40 11.78 7.81
CA PHE A 195 21.03 12.75 8.84
C PHE A 195 20.20 12.11 9.96
N THR A 196 20.66 12.26 11.20
CA THR A 196 20.04 11.69 12.41
C THR A 196 18.60 12.16 12.61
N ILE A 197 18.27 13.41 12.26
CA ILE A 197 16.91 13.97 12.40
C ILE A 197 15.91 13.19 11.53
N PHE A 198 16.26 12.92 10.28
CA PHE A 198 15.40 12.13 9.38
C PHE A 198 15.33 10.67 9.82
N ASN A 199 16.43 10.09 10.32
CA ASN A 199 16.39 8.74 10.90
C ASN A 199 15.49 8.66 12.14
N PHE A 200 15.52 9.68 13.02
CA PHE A 200 14.64 9.79 14.18
C PHE A 200 13.17 9.91 13.77
N LEU A 201 12.85 10.73 12.77
CA LEU A 201 11.48 10.90 12.27
C LEU A 201 10.87 9.57 11.80
N PHE A 202 11.64 8.76 11.07
CA PHE A 202 11.16 7.48 10.52
C PHE A 202 11.35 6.27 11.46
N TRP A 203 12.31 6.34 12.39
CA TRP A 203 12.59 5.30 13.39
C TRP A 203 12.80 5.88 14.79
N PRO A 204 11.75 6.47 15.41
CA PRO A 204 11.89 7.09 16.73
C PRO A 204 12.25 6.07 17.82
N TYR A 205 11.81 4.82 17.68
CA TYR A 205 12.08 3.72 18.62
C TYR A 205 13.56 3.36 18.80
N LYS A 206 14.44 3.72 17.84
CA LYS A 206 15.89 3.52 18.01
C LYS A 206 16.50 4.48 19.03
N TYR A 207 15.82 5.59 19.29
CA TYR A 207 16.29 6.69 20.13
C TYR A 207 15.47 6.81 21.42
N LEU A 208 14.24 6.31 21.42
CA LEU A 208 13.39 6.20 22.60
C LEU A 208 13.72 4.89 23.33
N ASN A 209 14.64 4.94 24.29
CA ASN A 209 14.96 3.86 25.23
C ASN A 209 13.82 3.60 26.23
N PHE A 210 12.62 3.26 25.76
CA PHE A 210 11.60 2.65 26.60
C PHE A 210 11.68 1.13 26.41
N HIS A 211 12.22 0.44 27.43
CA HIS A 211 12.32 -1.02 27.57
C HIS A 211 13.49 -1.75 26.87
N GLN A 212 14.70 -1.56 27.40
CA GLN A 212 15.76 -2.59 27.36
C GLN A 212 16.41 -2.85 28.73
N ARG A 213 15.80 -2.40 29.84
CA ARG A 213 16.37 -2.53 31.21
C ARG A 213 15.71 -3.56 32.13
N SER A 214 14.70 -4.35 31.73
CA SER A 214 14.03 -5.29 32.66
C SER A 214 13.97 -6.76 32.23
N ILE A 215 14.69 -7.20 31.20
CA ILE A 215 14.71 -8.62 30.77
C ILE A 215 16.06 -9.31 31.03
N TYR A 216 16.99 -8.61 31.68
CA TYR A 216 18.25 -9.20 32.19
C TYR A 216 18.47 -8.82 33.65
N ARG A 217 17.58 -9.29 34.52
CA ARG A 217 17.88 -9.67 35.91
C ARG A 217 16.97 -10.81 36.31
#